data_AF-A0A7W4GIV0-F1
#
_entry.id   AF-A0A7W4GIV0-F1
#
_cell.length_a   1.000
_cell.length_b   1.000
_cell.length_c   1.000
_cell.angle_alpha   90.00
_cell.angle_beta   90.00
_cell.angle_gamma   90.00
#
_symmetry.space_group_name_H-M   'P 1'
#
loop_
_entity.id
_entity.type
_entity.pdbx_description
1 polymer ?
#
loop_
_entity_poly.entity_id
_entity_poly.type
_entity_poly.pdbx_seq_one_letter_code
_entity_poly.pdbx_strand_id
1 'polypeptide(L)'
;MSKSNKTKLLRKYKNLSRVLTAQSNIEITFSGTQAYHIAGRINLPVGDFSDDDFIAMSMGFCDHELGHENYTDNNWYQLANNKSSYLKDLLNALDDFHQERRLMNDFRGTKISLRKLVELCKVKGLFCVLQDDAPLPAYIQAWVLYKARSHLGQPLSDFFNETDNQVLLKFGQGFYDNIHSLLTPQVLDSLVTTEYCYETADKIFELLVEWLTKFWSWNSRFSGFFNFEMTPLKLLYIRQIELNGISTFSLDSGKLINPPSECSAAMLSISEINF
;
A
#
# COMPACT_ATOMS: atom_id res chain seq x y z
N MET A 1 11.21 -27.09 17.11
CA MET A 1 9.85 -27.58 16.77
C MET A 1 9.79 -27.98 15.30
N SER A 2 8.97 -29.00 14.97
CA SER A 2 9.29 -29.93 13.86
C SER A 2 8.87 -29.43 12.48
N LYS A 3 9.62 -29.84 11.44
CA LYS A 3 9.28 -29.71 10.00
C LYS A 3 7.80 -29.99 9.70
N SER A 4 7.11 -30.80 10.52
CA SER A 4 5.71 -31.17 10.38
C SER A 4 4.72 -29.99 10.37
N ASN A 5 4.90 -28.95 11.21
CA ASN A 5 3.93 -27.83 11.28
C ASN A 5 4.00 -26.94 10.03
N LYS A 6 5.21 -26.61 9.57
CA LYS A 6 5.42 -25.90 8.30
C LYS A 6 4.86 -26.67 7.11
N THR A 7 5.10 -27.98 7.03
CA THR A 7 4.54 -28.82 5.95
C THR A 7 3.01 -28.88 5.98
N LYS A 8 2.39 -28.92 7.16
CA LYS A 8 0.92 -28.86 7.29
C LYS A 8 0.36 -27.51 6.82
N LEU A 9 1.00 -26.40 7.19
CA LEU A 9 0.60 -25.06 6.76
C LEU A 9 0.77 -24.87 5.25
N LEU A 10 1.90 -25.29 4.68
CA LEU A 10 2.12 -25.30 3.24
C LEU A 10 1.03 -26.09 2.50
N ARG A 11 0.64 -27.26 3.01
CA ARG A 11 -0.47 -28.04 2.44
C ARG A 11 -1.80 -27.31 2.55
N LYS A 12 -2.06 -26.63 3.67
CA LYS A 12 -3.27 -25.81 3.88
C LYS A 12 -3.33 -24.67 2.85
N TYR A 13 -2.26 -23.89 2.73
CA TYR A 13 -2.20 -22.77 1.78
C TYR A 13 -2.30 -23.24 0.32
N LYS A 14 -1.64 -24.35 -0.04
CA LYS A 14 -1.79 -24.95 -1.39
C LYS A 14 -3.21 -25.43 -1.69
N ASN A 15 -3.93 -25.89 -0.68
CA ASN A 15 -5.33 -26.27 -0.85
C ASN A 15 -6.22 -25.03 -0.96
N LEU A 16 -5.93 -23.97 -0.19
CA LEU A 16 -6.63 -22.68 -0.30
C LEU A 16 -6.43 -22.06 -1.68
N SER A 17 -5.19 -21.98 -2.19
CA SER A 17 -4.94 -21.39 -3.51
C SER A 17 -5.71 -22.09 -4.63
N ARG A 18 -5.84 -23.43 -4.59
CA ARG A 18 -6.65 -24.20 -5.54
C ARG A 18 -8.15 -23.93 -5.47
N VAL A 19 -8.65 -23.46 -4.33
CA VAL A 19 -10.06 -23.14 -4.13
C VAL A 19 -10.33 -21.67 -4.44
N LEU A 20 -9.39 -20.80 -4.09
CA LEU A 20 -9.53 -19.35 -4.17
C LEU A 20 -9.12 -18.78 -5.54
N THR A 21 -8.50 -19.57 -6.41
CA THR A 21 -8.15 -19.14 -7.78
C THR A 21 -8.56 -20.16 -8.81
N ALA A 22 -8.74 -19.70 -10.06
CA ALA A 22 -8.96 -20.58 -11.20
C ALA A 22 -7.66 -21.29 -11.66
N GLN A 23 -6.50 -20.87 -11.15
CA GLN A 23 -5.21 -21.43 -11.52
C GLN A 23 -4.85 -22.62 -10.63
N SER A 24 -4.80 -23.83 -11.21
CA SER A 24 -4.58 -25.06 -10.45
C SER A 24 -3.17 -25.25 -9.89
N ASN A 25 -2.20 -24.43 -10.34
CA ASN A 25 -0.76 -24.68 -10.17
C ASN A 25 0.01 -23.54 -9.48
N ILE A 26 -0.64 -22.72 -8.64
CA ILE A 26 0.07 -21.68 -7.88
C ILE A 26 1.11 -22.30 -6.94
N GLU A 27 2.36 -21.86 -7.07
CA GLU A 27 3.43 -22.19 -6.14
C GLU A 27 3.36 -21.27 -4.92
N ILE A 28 3.46 -21.84 -3.71
CA ILE A 28 3.54 -21.07 -2.47
C ILE A 28 4.88 -21.34 -1.79
N THR A 29 5.68 -20.29 -1.59
CA THR A 29 6.99 -20.34 -0.96
C THR A 29 7.01 -19.57 0.36
N PHE A 30 7.99 -19.90 1.22
CA PHE A 30 8.30 -19.12 2.41
C PHE A 30 9.75 -18.67 2.34
N SER A 31 9.99 -17.38 2.05
CA SER A 31 11.32 -16.80 1.94
C SER A 31 11.30 -15.29 2.25
N GLY A 32 12.45 -14.74 2.66
CA GLY A 32 12.59 -13.31 2.93
C GLY A 32 11.68 -12.79 4.05
N THR A 33 11.49 -11.47 4.05
CA THR A 33 10.72 -10.70 5.04
C THR A 33 9.42 -10.13 4.46
N GLN A 34 9.14 -10.31 3.17
CA GLN A 34 8.01 -9.71 2.47
C GLN A 34 7.07 -10.76 1.88
N ALA A 35 5.77 -10.44 1.88
CA ALA A 35 4.79 -11.13 1.05
C ALA A 35 4.76 -10.47 -0.33
N TYR A 36 4.69 -11.28 -1.39
CA TYR A 36 4.50 -10.76 -2.74
C TYR A 36 3.94 -11.82 -3.68
N HIS A 37 3.34 -11.33 -4.76
CA HIS A 37 2.83 -12.09 -5.88
C HIS A 37 3.67 -11.88 -7.14
N ILE A 38 3.88 -12.97 -7.88
CA ILE A 38 4.27 -12.97 -9.29
C ILE A 38 3.37 -14.01 -9.96
N ALA A 39 2.96 -13.81 -11.22
CA ALA A 39 2.08 -14.74 -11.93
C ALA A 39 2.47 -16.23 -11.71
N GLY A 40 1.57 -16.98 -11.08
CA GLY A 40 1.75 -18.41 -10.76
C GLY A 40 2.55 -18.71 -9.48
N ARG A 41 2.99 -17.70 -8.72
CA ARG A 41 3.75 -17.85 -7.47
C ARG A 41 3.40 -16.79 -6.43
N ILE A 42 3.16 -17.26 -5.21
CA ILE A 42 3.02 -16.42 -4.02
C ILE A 42 4.20 -16.71 -3.08
N ASN A 43 4.91 -15.66 -2.66
CA ASN A 43 5.88 -15.76 -1.59
C ASN A 43 5.29 -15.20 -0.29
N LEU A 44 5.50 -15.93 0.80
CA LEU A 44 5.18 -15.49 2.15
C LEU A 44 6.47 -15.31 2.96
N PRO A 45 6.49 -14.38 3.93
CA PRO A 45 7.65 -14.14 4.77
C PRO A 45 7.96 -15.34 5.68
N VAL A 46 9.23 -15.55 6.00
CA VAL A 46 9.64 -16.59 6.95
C VAL A 46 9.46 -16.07 8.37
N GLY A 47 8.88 -16.89 9.25
CA GLY A 47 8.75 -16.55 10.65
C GLY A 47 8.51 -17.78 11.54
N ASP A 48 8.05 -17.52 12.76
CA ASP A 48 7.82 -18.56 13.76
C ASP A 48 6.46 -19.25 13.54
N PHE A 49 6.49 -20.44 12.93
CA PHE A 49 5.30 -21.28 12.71
C PHE A 49 4.71 -21.90 13.99
N SER A 50 5.20 -21.53 15.17
CA SER A 50 4.56 -21.83 16.46
C SER A 50 3.82 -20.63 17.06
N ASP A 51 4.00 -19.43 16.51
CA ASP A 51 3.26 -18.23 16.86
C ASP A 51 1.93 -18.18 16.08
N ASP A 52 0.82 -18.18 16.82
CA ASP A 52 -0.53 -18.11 16.25
C ASP A 52 -0.76 -16.79 15.48
N ASP A 53 -0.15 -15.69 15.92
CA ASP A 53 -0.25 -14.41 15.22
C ASP A 53 0.50 -14.46 13.89
N PHE A 54 1.71 -15.04 13.85
CA PHE A 54 2.43 -15.26 12.60
C PHE A 54 1.65 -16.15 11.62
N ILE A 55 1.01 -17.21 12.11
CA ILE A 55 0.15 -18.08 11.28
C ILE A 55 -1.04 -17.29 10.73
N ALA A 56 -1.71 -16.49 11.57
CA ALA A 56 -2.84 -15.67 11.17
C ALA A 56 -2.45 -14.61 10.13
N MET A 57 -1.32 -13.92 10.33
CA MET A 57 -0.79 -12.97 9.35
C MET A 57 -0.46 -13.67 8.04
N SER A 58 0.29 -14.78 8.08
CA SER A 58 0.65 -15.55 6.88
C SER A 58 -0.57 -15.95 6.05
N MET A 59 -1.69 -16.26 6.72
CA MET A 59 -2.95 -16.55 6.04
C MET A 59 -3.56 -15.33 5.38
N GLY A 60 -3.64 -14.21 6.09
CA GLY A 60 -4.16 -12.97 5.49
C GLY A 60 -3.29 -12.48 4.35
N PHE A 61 -1.95 -12.57 4.46
CA PHE A 61 -1.05 -12.27 3.35
C PHE A 61 -1.29 -13.19 2.17
N CYS A 62 -1.45 -14.49 2.41
CA CYS A 62 -1.79 -15.42 1.34
C CYS A 62 -3.09 -15.01 0.63
N ASP A 63 -4.13 -14.64 1.37
CA ASP A 63 -5.40 -14.20 0.77
C ASP A 63 -5.23 -12.89 0.00
N HIS A 64 -4.48 -11.92 0.54
CA HIS A 64 -4.15 -10.66 -0.13
C HIS A 64 -3.44 -10.90 -1.48
N GLU A 65 -2.39 -11.73 -1.51
CA GLU A 65 -1.68 -12.05 -2.74
C GLU A 65 -2.52 -12.88 -3.73
N LEU A 66 -3.43 -13.72 -3.22
CA LEU A 66 -4.36 -14.47 -4.07
C LEU A 66 -5.38 -13.55 -4.76
N GLY A 67 -5.78 -12.45 -4.15
CA GLY A 67 -6.65 -11.50 -4.83
C GLY A 67 -5.89 -10.73 -5.91
N HIS A 68 -4.60 -10.39 -5.72
CA HIS A 68 -3.77 -9.87 -6.81
C HIS A 68 -3.68 -10.85 -8.00
N GLU A 69 -3.40 -12.13 -7.74
CA GLU A 69 -3.36 -13.17 -8.79
C GLU A 69 -4.67 -13.25 -9.59
N ASN A 70 -5.82 -13.06 -8.94
CA ASN A 70 -7.12 -13.20 -9.58
C ASN A 70 -7.60 -11.94 -10.31
N TYR A 71 -7.27 -10.75 -9.79
CA TYR A 71 -7.99 -9.53 -10.15
C TYR A 71 -7.10 -8.37 -10.62
N THR A 72 -5.78 -8.42 -10.39
CA THR A 72 -4.88 -7.35 -10.79
C THR A 72 -4.44 -7.48 -12.25
N ASP A 73 -4.59 -6.41 -13.02
CA ASP A 73 -3.98 -6.28 -14.35
C ASP A 73 -2.66 -5.50 -14.29
N ASN A 74 -1.56 -6.24 -14.44
CA ASN A 74 -0.20 -5.71 -14.37
C ASN A 74 0.15 -4.68 -15.46
N ASN A 75 -0.62 -4.57 -16.55
CA ASN A 75 -0.37 -3.56 -17.57
C ASN A 75 -0.53 -2.13 -17.01
N TRP A 76 -1.49 -1.93 -16.11
CA TRP A 76 -1.72 -0.64 -15.46
C TRP A 76 -0.62 -0.28 -14.46
N TYR A 77 -0.04 -1.27 -13.78
CA TYR A 77 1.14 -1.07 -12.94
C TYR A 77 2.36 -0.64 -13.75
N GLN A 78 2.58 -1.24 -14.92
CA GLN A 78 3.65 -0.82 -15.84
C GLN A 78 3.42 0.61 -16.31
N LEU A 79 2.19 0.97 -16.70
CA LEU A 79 1.84 2.32 -17.11
C LEU A 79 2.05 3.35 -15.99
N ALA A 80 1.59 3.04 -14.78
CA ALA A 80 1.78 3.87 -13.60
C ALA A 80 3.26 4.09 -13.29
N ASN A 81 4.04 3.01 -13.21
CA ASN A 81 5.46 3.07 -12.91
C ASN A 81 6.27 3.84 -13.95
N ASN A 82 5.90 3.74 -15.24
CA ASN A 82 6.53 4.52 -16.30
C ASN A 82 6.26 6.02 -16.19
N LYS A 83 5.15 6.42 -15.56
CA LYS A 83 4.79 7.83 -15.32
C LYS A 83 5.39 8.34 -14.01
N SER A 84 5.28 7.57 -12.92
CA SER A 84 5.87 7.89 -11.61
C SER A 84 5.78 6.68 -10.67
N SER A 85 6.85 6.41 -9.90
CA SER A 85 6.81 5.40 -8.82
C SER A 85 5.72 5.73 -7.80
N TYR A 86 5.55 7.00 -7.44
CA TYR A 86 4.50 7.42 -6.52
C TYR A 86 3.08 7.20 -7.06
N LEU A 87 2.87 7.33 -8.38
CA LEU A 87 1.58 6.96 -8.99
C LEU A 87 1.33 5.45 -8.90
N LYS A 88 2.37 4.62 -9.08
CA LYS A 88 2.27 3.17 -8.87
C LYS A 88 1.88 2.87 -7.41
N ASP A 89 2.41 3.60 -6.45
CA ASP A 89 2.09 3.41 -5.03
C ASP A 89 0.63 3.79 -4.70
N LEU A 90 0.14 4.89 -5.29
CA LEU A 90 -1.28 5.26 -5.20
C LEU A 90 -2.20 4.22 -5.86
N LEU A 91 -1.81 3.71 -7.03
CA LEU A 91 -2.51 2.62 -7.71
C LEU A 91 -2.55 1.40 -6.79
N ASN A 92 -1.42 1.03 -6.19
CA ASN A 92 -1.37 -0.13 -5.32
C ASN A 92 -2.33 -0.03 -4.13
N ALA A 93 -2.40 1.12 -3.46
CA ALA A 93 -3.35 1.33 -2.35
C ALA A 93 -4.82 1.17 -2.76
N LEU A 94 -5.18 1.59 -3.98
CA LEU A 94 -6.54 1.43 -4.52
C LEU A 94 -6.81 0.03 -5.08
N ASP A 95 -5.80 -0.60 -5.68
CA ASP A 95 -5.90 -1.94 -6.24
C ASP A 95 -5.98 -2.99 -5.12
N ASP A 96 -5.27 -2.81 -4.01
CA ASP A 96 -5.45 -3.54 -2.74
C ASP A 96 -6.92 -3.55 -2.31
N PHE A 97 -7.53 -2.37 -2.27
CA PHE A 97 -8.94 -2.23 -1.95
C PHE A 97 -9.82 -2.99 -2.93
N HIS A 98 -9.56 -2.83 -4.24
CA HIS A 98 -10.31 -3.47 -5.31
C HIS A 98 -10.26 -5.00 -5.22
N GLN A 99 -9.05 -5.56 -5.14
CA GLN A 99 -8.80 -6.99 -5.19
C GLN A 99 -9.28 -7.68 -3.89
N GLU A 100 -9.03 -7.08 -2.73
CA GLU A 100 -9.53 -7.59 -1.46
C GLU A 100 -11.07 -7.57 -1.41
N ARG A 101 -11.72 -6.50 -1.89
CA ARG A 101 -13.19 -6.41 -1.96
C ARG A 101 -13.80 -7.54 -2.80
N ARG A 102 -13.21 -7.80 -3.97
CA ARG A 102 -13.67 -8.87 -4.87
C ARG A 102 -13.46 -10.24 -4.24
N LEU A 103 -12.29 -10.47 -3.66
CA LEU A 103 -11.98 -11.73 -2.99
C LEU A 103 -12.92 -11.99 -1.80
N MET A 104 -13.26 -10.97 -1.01
CA MET A 104 -14.21 -11.08 0.10
C MET A 104 -15.64 -11.39 -0.37
N ASN A 105 -16.04 -10.88 -1.54
CA ASN A 105 -17.35 -11.16 -2.13
C ASN A 105 -17.43 -12.59 -2.66
N ASP A 106 -16.39 -13.04 -3.36
CA ASP A 106 -16.32 -14.37 -3.95
C ASP A 106 -16.13 -15.45 -2.87
N PHE A 107 -15.35 -15.14 -1.83
CA PHE A 107 -14.98 -16.08 -0.77
C PHE A 107 -15.14 -15.47 0.63
N ARG A 108 -16.36 -15.56 1.19
CA ARG A 108 -16.72 -14.92 2.47
C ARG A 108 -15.76 -15.18 3.64
N GLY A 109 -15.02 -16.31 3.64
CA GLY A 109 -14.03 -16.64 4.66
C GLY A 109 -12.81 -15.69 4.67
N THR A 110 -12.43 -15.11 3.53
CA THR A 110 -11.27 -14.22 3.40
C THR A 110 -11.49 -12.88 4.11
N LYS A 111 -12.75 -12.47 4.32
CA LYS A 111 -13.08 -11.28 5.13
C LYS A 111 -12.52 -11.39 6.55
N ILE A 112 -12.50 -12.58 7.14
CA ILE A 112 -12.04 -12.79 8.51
C ILE A 112 -10.52 -12.73 8.58
N SER A 113 -9.82 -13.43 7.68
CA SER A 113 -8.36 -13.47 7.62
C SER A 113 -7.76 -12.11 7.25
N LEU A 114 -8.32 -11.43 6.25
CA LEU A 114 -7.87 -10.09 5.85
C LEU A 114 -8.12 -9.04 6.95
N ARG A 115 -9.26 -9.10 7.64
CA ARG A 115 -9.49 -8.24 8.81
C ARG A 115 -8.46 -8.52 9.91
N LYS A 116 -8.21 -9.79 10.23
CA LYS A 116 -7.24 -10.19 11.26
C LYS A 116 -5.82 -9.76 10.89
N LEU A 117 -5.46 -9.82 9.61
CA LEU A 117 -4.19 -9.30 9.10
C LEU A 117 -4.05 -7.81 9.44
N VAL A 118 -5.06 -6.99 9.09
CA VAL A 118 -5.01 -5.55 9.39
C VAL A 118 -4.91 -5.29 10.90
N GLU A 119 -5.66 -6.02 11.72
CA GLU A 119 -5.55 -5.91 13.19
C GLU A 119 -4.12 -6.18 13.69
N LEU A 120 -3.49 -7.25 13.19
CA LEU A 120 -2.12 -7.62 13.56
C LEU A 120 -1.09 -6.64 13.01
N CYS A 121 -1.27 -6.14 11.78
CA CYS A 121 -0.43 -5.09 11.21
C CYS A 121 -0.47 -3.81 12.05
N LYS A 122 -1.65 -3.41 12.54
CA LYS A 122 -1.78 -2.29 13.48
C LYS A 122 -1.01 -2.54 14.79
N VAL A 123 -1.21 -3.70 15.41
CA VAL A 123 -0.53 -4.06 16.67
C VAL A 123 0.99 -4.08 16.53
N LYS A 124 1.49 -4.52 15.36
CA LYS A 124 2.92 -4.58 15.06
C LYS A 124 3.51 -3.26 14.53
N GLY A 125 2.71 -2.19 14.47
CA GLY A 125 3.17 -0.86 14.05
C GLY A 125 3.39 -0.71 12.53
N LEU A 126 2.88 -1.65 11.73
CA LEU A 126 2.98 -1.64 10.27
C LEU A 126 1.99 -0.66 9.64
N PHE A 127 0.91 -0.34 10.37
CA PHE A 127 0.12 0.85 10.13
C PHE A 127 0.34 1.83 11.26
N CYS A 128 0.48 3.10 10.94
CA CYS A 128 0.81 4.14 11.90
C CYS A 128 0.25 5.50 11.49
N VAL A 129 0.24 6.43 12.46
CA VAL A 129 0.10 7.86 12.17
C VAL A 129 1.46 8.39 11.72
N LEU A 130 1.48 9.14 10.62
CA LEU A 130 2.70 9.75 10.09
C LEU A 130 3.23 10.83 11.05
N GLN A 131 4.55 10.89 11.18
CA GLN A 131 5.22 11.95 11.93
C GLN A 131 5.18 13.26 11.15
N ASP A 132 5.25 14.40 11.86
CA ASP A 132 5.05 15.73 11.28
C ASP A 132 6.05 16.10 10.18
N ASP A 133 7.25 15.52 10.22
CA ASP A 133 8.34 15.68 9.26
C ASP A 133 8.27 14.73 8.05
N ALA A 134 7.27 13.86 7.99
CA ALA A 134 7.06 12.98 6.85
C ALA A 134 6.90 13.79 5.55
N PRO A 135 7.38 13.27 4.40
CA PRO A 135 7.20 13.93 3.11
C PRO A 135 5.71 14.16 2.81
N LEU A 136 5.35 15.32 2.25
CA LEU A 136 3.96 15.64 1.89
C LEU A 136 3.24 14.52 1.10
N PRO A 137 3.85 13.89 0.07
CA PRO A 137 3.18 12.80 -0.66
C PRO A 137 2.77 11.62 0.24
N ALA A 138 3.52 11.33 1.30
CA ALA A 138 3.20 10.22 2.22
C ALA A 138 1.84 10.39 2.87
N TYR A 139 1.44 11.63 3.21
CA TYR A 139 0.13 11.91 3.78
C TYR A 139 -1.01 11.56 2.83
N ILE A 140 -0.82 11.81 1.53
CA ILE A 140 -1.83 11.51 0.51
C ILE A 140 -1.92 10.00 0.27
N GLN A 141 -0.78 9.31 0.20
CA GLN A 141 -0.76 7.84 0.08
C GLN A 141 -1.43 7.17 1.29
N ALA A 142 -1.06 7.57 2.51
CA ALA A 142 -1.67 7.05 3.74
C ALA A 142 -3.17 7.37 3.79
N TRP A 143 -3.58 8.57 3.37
CA TRP A 143 -4.98 8.96 3.31
C TRP A 143 -5.78 8.06 2.36
N VAL A 144 -5.27 7.80 1.15
CA VAL A 144 -5.91 6.91 0.16
C VAL A 144 -6.06 5.50 0.74
N LEU A 145 -4.97 4.94 1.27
CA LEU A 145 -4.93 3.60 1.86
C LEU A 145 -5.94 3.46 3.00
N TYR A 146 -5.88 4.34 3.99
CA TYR A 146 -6.72 4.26 5.17
C TYR A 146 -8.19 4.53 4.86
N LYS A 147 -8.49 5.44 3.93
CA LYS A 147 -9.86 5.70 3.48
C LYS A 147 -10.45 4.48 2.80
N ALA A 148 -9.74 3.92 1.82
CA ALA A 148 -10.21 2.79 1.04
C ALA A 148 -10.40 1.54 1.94
N ARG A 149 -9.40 1.20 2.76
CA ARG A 149 -9.49 0.07 3.69
C ARG A 149 -10.57 0.25 4.76
N SER A 150 -10.77 1.47 5.28
CA SER A 150 -11.87 1.77 6.19
C SER A 150 -13.24 1.56 5.54
N HIS A 151 -13.39 1.90 4.25
CA HIS A 151 -14.61 1.66 3.47
C HIS A 151 -14.93 0.15 3.31
N LEU A 152 -13.91 -0.73 3.32
CA LEU A 152 -14.10 -2.19 3.39
C LEU A 152 -14.52 -2.71 4.77
N GLY A 153 -14.58 -1.84 5.77
CA GLY A 153 -14.82 -2.22 7.17
C GLY A 153 -13.59 -2.83 7.86
N GLN A 154 -12.39 -2.59 7.33
CA GLN A 154 -11.15 -2.89 8.04
C GLN A 154 -10.91 -1.85 9.15
N PRO A 155 -10.27 -2.22 10.27
CA PRO A 155 -10.24 -1.38 11.47
C PRO A 155 -9.17 -0.27 11.41
N LEU A 156 -9.25 0.62 10.41
CA LEU A 156 -8.30 1.71 10.17
C LEU A 156 -8.92 3.12 10.28
N SER A 157 -10.17 3.23 10.72
CA SER A 157 -10.88 4.51 10.78
C SER A 157 -10.24 5.54 11.71
N ASP A 158 -9.57 5.09 12.78
CA ASP A 158 -8.77 5.92 13.68
C ASP A 158 -7.58 6.56 12.95
N PHE A 159 -6.81 5.77 12.20
CA PHE A 159 -5.70 6.28 11.40
C PHE A 159 -6.16 7.12 10.21
N PHE A 160 -7.30 6.77 9.60
CA PHE A 160 -7.91 7.60 8.56
C PHE A 160 -8.28 8.99 9.11
N ASN A 161 -9.01 9.06 10.23
CA ASN A 161 -9.45 10.34 10.80
C ASN A 161 -8.28 11.24 11.16
N GLU A 162 -7.22 10.68 11.75
CA GLU A 162 -6.01 11.45 12.05
C GLU A 162 -5.32 11.93 10.77
N THR A 163 -5.14 11.05 9.79
CA THR A 163 -4.51 11.41 8.51
C THR A 163 -5.34 12.44 7.74
N ASP A 164 -6.67 12.36 7.79
CA ASP A 164 -7.60 13.32 7.15
C ASP A 164 -7.44 14.73 7.73
N ASN A 165 -7.32 14.84 9.06
CA ASN A 165 -7.01 16.10 9.73
C ASN A 165 -5.64 16.65 9.28
N GLN A 166 -4.62 15.80 9.17
CA GLN A 166 -3.30 16.20 8.70
C GLN A 166 -3.32 16.68 7.24
N VAL A 167 -4.13 16.06 6.38
CA VAL A 167 -4.32 16.52 4.99
C VAL A 167 -4.93 17.93 4.97
N LEU A 168 -5.97 18.19 5.77
CA LEU A 168 -6.55 19.54 5.86
C LEU A 168 -5.51 20.57 6.33
N LEU A 169 -4.76 20.25 7.38
CA LEU A 169 -3.78 21.16 7.99
C LEU A 169 -2.60 21.46 7.05
N LYS A 170 -2.07 20.44 6.34
CA LYS A 170 -0.85 20.57 5.52
C LYS A 170 -1.14 21.10 4.12
N PHE A 171 -2.30 20.80 3.54
CA PHE A 171 -2.62 21.13 2.16
C PHE A 171 -3.66 22.26 2.01
N GLY A 172 -4.39 22.58 3.08
CA GLY A 172 -5.41 23.62 3.13
C GLY A 172 -6.76 23.21 2.51
N GLN A 173 -7.79 24.00 2.80
CA GLN A 173 -9.20 23.68 2.49
C GLN A 173 -9.44 23.36 1.01
N GLY A 174 -8.87 24.15 0.09
CA GLY A 174 -9.12 23.95 -1.35
C GLY A 174 -8.58 22.62 -1.89
N PHE A 175 -7.43 22.16 -1.40
CA PHE A 175 -6.92 20.83 -1.75
C PHE A 175 -7.77 19.73 -1.10
N TYR A 176 -8.10 19.91 0.17
CA TYR A 176 -8.92 18.99 0.95
C TYR A 176 -10.28 18.72 0.27
N ASP A 177 -10.98 19.77 -0.15
CA ASP A 177 -12.27 19.62 -0.84
C ASP A 177 -12.11 18.86 -2.16
N ASN A 178 -11.07 19.18 -2.93
CA ASN A 178 -10.80 18.54 -4.22
C ASN A 178 -10.47 17.06 -4.06
N ILE A 179 -9.57 16.68 -3.14
CA ILE A 179 -9.20 15.27 -2.95
C ILE A 179 -10.39 14.44 -2.42
N HIS A 180 -11.23 15.01 -1.55
CA HIS A 180 -12.46 14.35 -1.11
C HIS A 180 -13.46 14.13 -2.26
N SER A 181 -13.54 15.07 -3.20
CA SER A 181 -14.38 14.92 -4.40
C SER A 181 -13.88 13.83 -5.35
N LEU A 182 -12.57 13.57 -5.37
CA LEU A 182 -11.95 12.54 -6.21
C LEU A 182 -12.09 11.13 -5.64
N LEU A 183 -12.25 10.98 -4.33
CA LEU A 183 -12.36 9.67 -3.67
C LEU A 183 -13.57 9.62 -2.72
N THR A 184 -14.77 9.79 -3.29
CA THR A 184 -16.03 9.65 -2.55
C THR A 184 -16.36 8.16 -2.32
N PRO A 185 -17.30 7.84 -1.42
CA PRO A 185 -17.81 6.46 -1.29
C PRO A 185 -18.31 5.88 -2.61
N GLN A 186 -18.96 6.69 -3.45
CA GLN A 186 -19.46 6.25 -4.76
C GLN A 186 -18.31 5.93 -5.73
N VAL A 187 -17.23 6.71 -5.70
CA VAL A 187 -16.02 6.41 -6.48
C VAL A 187 -15.39 5.10 -6.00
N LEU A 188 -15.22 4.92 -4.68
CA LEU A 188 -14.70 3.66 -4.12
C LEU A 188 -15.55 2.46 -4.54
N ASP A 189 -16.88 2.55 -4.47
CA ASP A 189 -17.77 1.47 -4.89
C ASP A 189 -17.61 1.12 -6.38
N SER A 190 -17.28 2.12 -7.20
CA SER A 190 -17.06 1.99 -8.65
C SER A 190 -15.72 1.36 -9.05
N LEU A 191 -14.75 1.19 -8.13
CA LEU A 191 -13.42 0.63 -8.43
C LEU A 191 -13.49 -0.89 -8.68
N VAL A 192 -14.03 -1.29 -9.83
CA VAL A 192 -14.32 -2.69 -10.22
C VAL A 192 -13.30 -3.29 -11.18
N THR A 193 -12.25 -2.55 -11.56
CA THR A 193 -11.09 -3.00 -12.34
C THR A 193 -9.82 -2.27 -11.89
N THR A 194 -8.64 -2.83 -12.16
CA THR A 194 -7.36 -2.12 -11.97
C THR A 194 -7.27 -0.85 -12.83
N GLU A 195 -7.93 -0.79 -13.99
CA GLU A 195 -8.04 0.42 -14.82
C GLU A 195 -8.71 1.57 -14.06
N TYR A 196 -9.88 1.35 -13.44
CA TYR A 196 -10.53 2.40 -12.66
C TYR A 196 -9.74 2.81 -11.41
N CYS A 197 -8.99 1.86 -10.83
CA CYS A 197 -8.03 2.18 -9.76
C CYS A 197 -6.94 3.11 -10.29
N TYR A 198 -6.38 2.82 -11.46
CA TYR A 198 -5.37 3.65 -12.12
C TYR A 198 -5.89 5.04 -12.46
N GLU A 199 -7.05 5.16 -13.11
CA GLU A 199 -7.64 6.46 -13.46
C GLU A 199 -7.90 7.34 -12.23
N THR A 200 -8.31 6.72 -11.12
CA THR A 200 -8.54 7.42 -9.86
C THR A 200 -7.23 7.83 -9.20
N ALA A 201 -6.24 6.92 -9.15
CA ALA A 201 -4.90 7.22 -8.68
C ALA A 201 -4.24 8.35 -9.48
N ASP A 202 -4.42 8.35 -10.81
CA ASP A 202 -3.87 9.35 -11.71
C ASP A 202 -4.46 10.74 -11.45
N LYS A 203 -5.78 10.83 -11.23
CA LYS A 203 -6.43 12.10 -10.85
C LYS A 203 -5.90 12.64 -9.51
N ILE A 204 -5.69 11.76 -8.53
CA ILE A 204 -5.13 12.14 -7.22
C ILE A 204 -3.68 12.59 -7.37
N PHE A 205 -2.89 11.88 -8.19
CA PHE A 205 -1.53 12.24 -8.53
C PHE A 205 -1.44 13.62 -9.20
N GLU A 206 -2.25 13.88 -10.22
CA GLU A 206 -2.29 15.17 -10.92
C GLU A 206 -2.71 16.32 -9.98
N LEU A 207 -3.69 16.08 -9.11
CA LEU A 207 -4.09 17.06 -8.09
C LEU A 207 -2.92 17.43 -7.16
N LEU A 208 -2.15 16.43 -6.72
CA LEU A 208 -0.96 16.66 -5.89
C LEU A 208 0.13 17.42 -6.65
N VAL A 209 0.41 17.04 -7.90
CA VAL A 209 1.40 17.72 -8.76
C VAL A 209 1.02 19.18 -9.00
N GLU A 210 -0.27 19.46 -9.26
CA GLU A 210 -0.78 20.82 -9.44
C GLU A 210 -0.61 21.64 -8.15
N TRP A 211 -0.99 21.07 -7.00
CA TRP A 211 -0.85 21.73 -5.71
C TRP A 211 0.61 22.05 -5.38
N LEU A 212 1.51 21.07 -5.56
CA LEU A 212 2.94 21.26 -5.33
C LEU A 212 3.49 22.36 -6.24
N THR A 213 3.12 22.37 -7.51
CA THR A 213 3.55 23.41 -8.46
C THR A 213 3.14 24.81 -7.99
N LYS A 214 1.90 24.97 -7.50
CA LYS A 214 1.41 26.24 -6.95
C LYS A 214 2.12 26.62 -5.65
N PHE A 215 2.25 25.68 -4.72
CA PHE A 215 2.91 25.86 -3.43
C PHE A 215 4.34 26.41 -3.60
N TRP A 216 5.15 25.80 -4.46
CA TRP A 216 6.51 26.25 -4.73
C TRP A 216 6.57 27.58 -5.47
N SER A 217 5.63 27.83 -6.40
CA SER A 217 5.55 29.12 -7.10
C SER A 217 5.22 30.29 -6.17
N TRP A 218 4.46 30.02 -5.11
CA TRP A 218 4.13 31.01 -4.09
C TRP A 218 5.34 31.23 -3.18
N ASN A 219 5.95 30.16 -2.65
CA ASN A 219 7.12 30.28 -1.78
C ASN A 219 8.31 30.98 -2.45
N SER A 220 8.56 30.73 -3.75
CA SER A 220 9.64 31.38 -4.48
C SER A 220 9.43 32.88 -4.70
N ARG A 221 8.18 33.35 -4.73
CA ARG A 221 7.83 34.78 -4.81
C ARG A 221 8.05 35.51 -3.49
N PHE A 222 7.94 34.82 -2.36
CA PHE A 222 8.19 35.39 -1.03
C PHE A 222 9.64 35.27 -0.58
N SER A 223 10.42 34.33 -1.13
CA SER A 223 11.87 34.20 -0.88
C SER A 223 12.74 35.17 -1.69
N GLY A 224 12.24 36.37 -2.02
CA GLY A 224 12.85 37.39 -2.89
C GLY A 224 14.19 38.01 -2.41
N PHE A 225 15.01 37.26 -1.66
CA PHE A 225 16.38 37.64 -1.29
C PHE A 225 17.47 36.74 -1.90
N PHE A 226 17.14 35.69 -2.65
CA PHE A 226 18.15 34.95 -3.42
C PHE A 226 17.65 34.65 -4.84
N ASN A 227 18.29 35.29 -5.82
CA ASN A 227 18.17 34.95 -7.24
C ASN A 227 18.69 33.53 -7.45
N PHE A 228 17.79 32.57 -7.62
CA PHE A 228 18.11 31.28 -8.24
C PHE A 228 17.15 31.07 -9.40
N GLU A 229 17.71 31.00 -10.61
CA GLU A 229 16.98 30.66 -11.84
C GLU A 229 16.24 29.32 -11.65
N MET A 230 14.91 29.37 -11.68
CA MET A 230 14.00 28.24 -11.51
C MET A 230 13.95 27.33 -12.75
N THR A 231 15.03 26.61 -13.08
CA THR A 231 15.01 25.68 -14.24
C THR A 231 15.75 24.34 -14.14
N PRO A 232 16.45 23.98 -13.06
CA PRO A 232 16.80 22.56 -12.79
C PRO A 232 16.03 21.91 -11.62
N LEU A 233 15.33 22.71 -10.80
CA LEU A 233 14.69 22.25 -9.56
C LEU A 233 13.39 21.43 -9.77
N LYS A 234 12.64 21.67 -10.86
CA LYS A 234 11.47 20.83 -11.22
C LYS A 234 11.87 19.37 -11.47
N LEU A 235 13.02 19.14 -12.12
CA LEU A 235 13.56 17.80 -12.38
C LEU A 235 14.19 17.18 -11.13
N LEU A 236 14.79 17.97 -10.24
CA LEU A 236 15.31 17.50 -8.95
C LEU A 236 14.21 17.14 -7.94
N TYR A 237 13.04 17.80 -8.00
CA TYR A 237 11.92 17.54 -7.08
C TYR A 237 10.97 16.44 -7.58
N ILE A 238 10.76 16.32 -8.90
CA ILE A 238 10.23 15.07 -9.48
C ILE A 238 11.16 13.92 -9.11
N ARG A 239 12.49 14.12 -9.18
CA ARG A 239 13.45 13.19 -8.60
C ARG A 239 13.28 12.98 -7.10
N GLN A 240 12.84 13.95 -6.31
CA GLN A 240 12.63 13.74 -4.87
C GLN A 240 11.35 12.91 -4.60
N ILE A 241 10.32 13.05 -5.44
CA ILE A 241 9.15 12.16 -5.44
C ILE A 241 9.55 10.75 -5.91
N GLU A 242 10.44 10.64 -6.90
CA GLU A 242 11.00 9.36 -7.39
C GLU A 242 12.00 8.73 -6.40
N LEU A 243 12.82 9.53 -5.71
CA LEU A 243 13.89 9.09 -4.80
C LEU A 243 13.39 8.83 -3.37
N ASN A 244 12.33 9.50 -2.92
CA ASN A 244 11.71 9.22 -1.62
C ASN A 244 10.70 8.07 -1.68
N GLY A 245 10.31 7.61 -2.87
CA GLY A 245 9.78 6.26 -3.09
C GLY A 245 10.92 5.24 -3.05
N ILE A 246 11.70 5.24 -1.95
CA ILE A 246 12.91 4.43 -1.81
C ILE A 246 12.57 2.96 -2.04
N SER A 247 13.05 2.49 -3.19
CA SER A 247 13.45 1.13 -3.52
C SER A 247 13.70 0.24 -2.30
N THR A 248 12.94 -0.86 -2.22
CA THR A 248 13.38 -2.19 -1.78
C THR A 248 14.73 -2.20 -1.04
N PHE A 249 14.70 -2.16 0.29
CA PHE A 249 15.85 -2.58 1.10
C PHE A 249 16.03 -4.09 0.95
N SER A 250 16.85 -4.51 -0.02
CA SER A 250 17.51 -5.81 0.02
C SER A 250 18.68 -5.69 1.00
N LEU A 251 18.53 -6.22 2.22
CA LEU A 251 19.64 -6.40 3.13
C LEU A 251 19.95 -7.88 3.32
N ASP A 252 21.18 -8.18 2.90
CA ASP A 252 21.85 -9.46 2.95
C ASP A 252 22.14 -9.89 4.40
N SER A 253 22.10 -11.19 4.64
CA SER A 253 22.64 -11.91 5.81
C SER A 253 22.05 -11.63 7.21
N GLY A 254 20.99 -12.38 7.52
CA GLY A 254 20.89 -13.20 8.73
C GLY A 254 21.32 -12.58 10.06
N LYS A 255 20.50 -11.67 10.60
CA LYS A 255 20.33 -11.41 12.04
C LYS A 255 19.01 -10.69 12.25
N LEU A 256 18.17 -11.22 13.14
CA LEU A 256 16.96 -10.54 13.63
C LEU A 256 17.40 -9.23 14.29
N ILE A 257 17.10 -8.10 13.67
CA ILE A 257 17.22 -6.77 14.26
C ILE A 257 15.79 -6.33 14.58
N ASN A 258 15.59 -5.76 15.77
CA ASN A 258 14.30 -5.22 16.23
C ASN A 258 13.60 -4.40 15.13
N PRO A 259 12.25 -4.41 15.06
CA PRO A 259 11.53 -3.58 14.12
C PRO A 259 11.97 -2.11 14.29
N PRO A 260 12.20 -1.38 13.19
CA PRO A 260 12.60 0.02 13.28
C PRO A 260 11.54 0.79 14.07
N SER A 261 11.98 1.60 15.03
CA SER A 261 11.15 2.52 15.82
C SER A 261 10.59 3.69 15.01
N GLU A 262 10.76 3.66 13.68
CA GLU A 262 10.51 4.76 12.77
C GLU A 262 9.54 4.25 11.71
N CYS A 263 8.32 4.76 11.76
CA CYS A 263 7.36 4.54 10.71
C CYS A 263 7.78 5.38 9.50
N SER A 264 8.62 4.81 8.63
CA SER A 264 8.95 5.45 7.37
C SER A 264 7.78 5.28 6.40
N ALA A 265 7.52 6.32 5.60
CA ALA A 265 6.45 6.36 4.60
C ALA A 265 6.44 5.19 3.58
N ALA A 266 7.47 4.34 3.59
CA ALA A 266 7.66 3.20 2.70
C ALA A 266 6.92 1.91 3.13
N MET A 267 6.05 1.96 4.15
CA MET A 267 5.25 0.79 4.60
C MET A 267 3.74 1.03 4.46
N LEU A 268 3.29 1.55 3.32
CA LEU A 268 1.89 1.91 3.09
C LEU A 268 1.15 0.94 2.14
N SER A 269 1.78 -0.18 1.78
CA SER A 269 1.14 -1.32 1.10
C SER A 269 1.38 -2.58 1.90
N ILE A 270 0.38 -3.48 1.98
CA ILE A 270 0.55 -4.77 2.67
C ILE A 270 1.68 -5.58 2.01
N SER A 271 1.84 -5.52 0.69
CA SER A 271 2.92 -6.19 -0.04
C SER A 271 4.33 -5.65 0.25
N GLU A 272 4.46 -4.50 0.91
CA GLU A 272 5.75 -3.86 1.21
C GLU A 272 6.15 -3.99 2.70
N ILE A 273 5.32 -4.68 3.48
CA ILE A 273 5.54 -4.92 4.90
C ILE A 273 6.75 -5.85 5.11
N ASN A 274 7.76 -5.37 5.83
CA ASN A 274 8.91 -6.15 6.27
C ASN A 274 8.66 -6.77 7.65
N PHE A 275 8.81 -8.09 7.75
CA PHE A 275 8.85 -8.87 9.00
C PHE A 275 10.21 -8.86 9.69
#